data_AF-A0A1G4AIN9-F1
#
_entry.id   AF-A0A1G4AIN9-F1
#
_cell.length_a   1.000
_cell.length_b   1.000
_cell.length_c   1.000
_cell.angle_alpha   90.00
_cell.angle_beta   90.00
_cell.angle_gamma   90.00
#
_symmetry.space_group_name_H-M   'P 1'
#
loop_
_entity.id
_entity.type
_entity.pdbx_description
1 polymer ?
#
loop_
_entity_poly.entity_id
_entity_poly.type
_entity_poly.pdbx_seq_one_letter_code
_entity_poly.pdbx_strand_id
1 'polypeptide(L)'
;MKKGIVLPLLTLLLLLSVFFGYRAYKADMRRKEAEIRAENERALADVKRQEAERRAAAEIEARRLAEEKARQEALEAEQRLARLRSEQAAAEAARRAAEEAARRAAADREQLVREKEAAQGEARRLAALREKEAAAAEAQRLAALQKLQDLEREKREMADREAMRLAALGRQQATEVRRGSLPLLSRSVYPLDYKRKEHYYIGVEIYNAMAREGGPPIRPPETAPAPATPTPPRN
;
A
#
# COMPACT_ATOMS: atom_id res chain seq x y z
N MET A 1 68.58 151.91 -27.54
CA MET A 1 67.62 150.89 -28.02
C MET A 1 66.22 151.27 -27.57
N LYS A 2 65.23 151.30 -28.49
CA LYS A 2 63.90 151.87 -28.23
C LYS A 2 63.11 150.97 -27.28
N LYS A 3 62.70 151.49 -26.11
CA LYS A 3 61.89 150.79 -25.09
C LYS A 3 60.58 150.21 -25.67
N GLY A 4 60.11 150.70 -26.83
CA GLY A 4 58.93 150.20 -27.54
C GLY A 4 59.08 148.84 -28.25
N ILE A 5 60.30 148.32 -28.49
CA ILE A 5 60.51 146.98 -29.10
C ILE A 5 60.66 145.91 -28.01
N VAL A 6 61.11 146.29 -26.81
CA VAL A 6 61.30 145.36 -25.70
C VAL A 6 59.97 144.79 -25.21
N LEU A 7 58.94 145.62 -25.10
CA LEU A 7 57.60 145.21 -24.64
C LEU A 7 56.94 144.13 -25.51
N PRO A 8 56.83 144.27 -26.86
CA PRO A 8 56.25 143.24 -27.71
C PRO A 8 57.07 141.94 -27.71
N LEU A 9 58.40 142.05 -27.62
CA LEU A 9 59.28 140.88 -27.54
C LEU A 9 59.07 140.11 -26.24
N LEU A 10 58.86 140.81 -25.12
CA LEU A 10 58.60 140.22 -23.81
C LEU A 10 57.23 139.54 -23.76
N THR A 11 56.19 140.15 -24.37
CA THR A 11 54.88 139.50 -24.53
C THR A 11 54.92 138.30 -25.47
N LEU A 12 55.70 138.35 -26.55
CA LEU A 12 55.87 137.20 -27.46
C LEU A 12 56.55 136.04 -26.74
N LEU A 13 57.57 136.34 -25.91
CA LEU A 13 58.30 135.34 -25.12
C LEU A 13 57.42 134.74 -24.01
N LEU A 14 56.53 135.54 -23.41
CA LEU A 14 55.53 135.09 -22.45
C LEU A 14 54.47 134.18 -23.11
N LEU A 15 53.97 134.55 -24.29
CA LEU A 15 53.05 133.72 -25.08
C LEU A 15 53.70 132.40 -25.52
N LEU A 16 54.96 132.43 -25.94
CA LEU A 16 55.72 131.22 -26.27
C LEU A 16 55.90 130.30 -25.07
N SER A 17 56.22 130.84 -23.89
CA SER A 17 56.38 130.03 -22.68
C SER A 17 55.07 129.42 -22.19
N VAL A 18 53.94 130.14 -22.30
CA VAL A 18 52.60 129.58 -22.04
C VAL A 18 52.24 128.48 -23.06
N PHE A 19 52.53 128.67 -24.35
CA PHE A 19 52.25 127.69 -25.40
C PHE A 19 53.07 126.40 -25.23
N PHE A 20 54.38 126.52 -24.97
CA PHE A 20 55.25 125.37 -24.71
C PHE A 20 54.91 124.68 -23.39
N GLY A 21 54.57 125.43 -22.33
CA GLY A 21 54.09 124.88 -21.06
C GLY A 21 52.79 124.08 -21.22
N TYR A 22 51.81 124.61 -21.95
CA TYR A 22 50.55 123.92 -22.25
C TYR A 22 50.77 122.67 -23.11
N ARG A 23 51.66 122.73 -24.10
CA ARG A 23 51.98 121.59 -24.96
C ARG A 23 52.72 120.48 -24.19
N ALA A 24 53.65 120.84 -23.31
CA ALA A 24 54.33 119.90 -22.43
C ALA A 24 53.36 119.25 -21.43
N TYR A 25 52.48 120.04 -20.80
CA TYR A 25 51.42 119.53 -19.92
C TYR A 25 50.46 118.57 -20.63
N LYS A 26 50.03 118.90 -21.86
CA LYS A 26 49.16 118.02 -22.66
C LYS A 26 49.87 116.73 -23.10
N ALA A 27 51.18 116.78 -23.36
CA ALA A 27 51.97 115.59 -23.64
C ALA A 27 52.16 114.71 -22.40
N ASP A 28 52.37 115.31 -21.22
CA ASP A 28 52.48 114.60 -19.94
C ASP A 28 51.15 113.96 -19.52
N MET A 29 50.03 114.67 -19.68
CA MET A 29 48.69 114.11 -19.44
C MET A 29 48.38 112.93 -20.37
N ARG A 30 48.76 112.99 -21.64
CA ARG A 30 48.62 111.86 -22.57
C ARG A 30 49.49 110.67 -22.21
N ARG A 31 50.69 110.90 -21.66
CA ARG A 31 51.57 109.83 -21.15
C ARG A 31 50.97 109.18 -19.92
N LYS A 32 50.48 109.97 -18.96
CA LYS A 32 49.78 109.47 -17.77
C LYS A 32 48.51 108.68 -18.12
N GLU A 33 47.69 109.18 -19.06
CA GLU A 33 46.52 108.44 -19.54
C GLU A 33 46.91 107.13 -20.25
N ALA A 34 47.99 107.14 -21.04
CA ALA A 34 48.50 105.93 -21.70
C ALA A 34 49.10 104.92 -20.71
N GLU A 35 49.79 105.39 -19.67
CA GLU A 35 50.31 104.57 -18.57
C GLU A 35 49.17 103.92 -17.79
N ILE A 36 48.14 104.69 -17.40
CA ILE A 36 46.95 104.16 -16.71
C ILE A 36 46.22 103.12 -17.57
N ARG A 37 46.10 103.34 -18.89
CA ARG A 37 45.50 102.35 -19.81
C ARG A 37 46.36 101.09 -19.90
N ALA A 38 47.68 101.22 -20.04
CA ALA A 38 48.59 100.08 -20.10
C ALA A 38 48.60 99.28 -18.78
N GLU A 39 48.50 99.94 -17.62
CA GLU A 39 48.37 99.30 -16.31
C GLU A 39 47.04 98.55 -16.17
N ASN A 40 45.93 99.18 -16.56
CA ASN A 40 44.61 98.54 -16.56
C ASN A 40 44.54 97.34 -17.51
N GLU A 41 45.13 97.44 -18.70
CA GLU A 41 45.21 96.32 -19.65
C GLU A 41 46.02 95.15 -19.10
N ARG A 42 47.14 95.42 -18.42
CA ARG A 42 47.94 94.39 -17.74
C ARG A 42 47.16 93.75 -16.59
N ALA A 43 46.52 94.55 -15.75
CA ALA A 43 45.69 94.06 -14.65
C ALA A 43 44.55 93.15 -15.16
N LEU A 44 43.86 93.54 -16.24
CA LEU A 44 42.83 92.71 -16.86
C LEU A 44 43.39 91.43 -17.50
N ALA A 45 44.58 91.50 -18.10
CA ALA A 45 45.24 90.31 -18.65
C ALA A 45 45.63 89.32 -17.55
N ASP A 46 46.12 89.81 -16.40
CA ASP A 46 46.49 89.00 -15.26
C ASP A 46 45.26 88.35 -14.61
N VAL A 47 44.15 89.07 -14.47
CA VAL A 47 42.87 88.51 -13.99
C VAL A 47 42.39 87.40 -14.93
N LYS A 48 42.39 87.64 -16.25
CA LYS A 48 42.00 86.62 -17.24
C LYS A 48 42.89 85.38 -17.19
N ARG A 49 44.20 85.55 -17.00
CA ARG A 49 45.14 84.43 -16.84
C ARG A 49 44.85 83.63 -15.57
N GLN A 50 44.66 84.31 -14.44
CA GLN A 50 44.31 83.65 -13.18
C GLN A 50 42.96 82.91 -13.26
N GLU A 51 41.95 83.49 -13.92
CA GLU A 51 40.68 82.80 -14.14
C GLU A 51 40.83 81.57 -15.05
N ALA A 52 41.63 81.66 -16.11
CA ALA A 52 41.91 80.53 -17.00
C ALA A 52 42.66 79.41 -16.27
N GLU A 53 43.65 79.75 -15.44
CA GLU A 53 44.38 78.79 -14.61
C GLU A 53 43.46 78.11 -13.58
N ARG A 54 42.57 78.88 -12.91
CA ARG A 54 41.59 78.33 -11.97
C ARG A 54 40.61 77.37 -12.65
N ARG A 55 40.13 77.71 -13.86
CA ARG A 55 39.23 76.83 -14.63
C ARG A 55 39.95 75.57 -15.08
N ALA A 56 41.19 75.68 -15.58
CA ALA A 56 41.99 74.52 -15.96
C ALA A 56 42.26 73.59 -14.77
N ALA A 57 42.58 74.14 -13.60
CA ALA A 57 42.76 73.35 -12.37
C ALA A 57 41.46 72.64 -11.95
N ALA A 58 40.32 73.35 -11.96
CA ALA A 58 39.02 72.77 -11.63
C ALA A 58 38.60 71.66 -12.62
N GLU A 59 38.89 71.80 -13.91
CA GLU A 59 38.62 70.76 -14.90
C GLU A 59 39.48 69.51 -14.68
N ILE A 60 40.75 69.66 -14.31
CA ILE A 60 41.63 68.53 -13.98
C ILE A 60 41.14 67.79 -12.74
N GLU A 61 40.76 68.51 -11.69
CA GLU A 61 40.20 67.91 -10.47
C GLU A 61 38.86 67.22 -10.75
N ALA A 62 37.98 67.84 -11.54
CA ALA A 62 36.71 67.23 -11.95
C ALA A 62 36.94 65.92 -12.74
N ARG A 63 37.93 65.88 -13.64
CA ARG A 63 38.29 64.65 -14.37
C ARG A 63 38.82 63.57 -13.43
N ARG A 64 39.72 63.92 -12.50
CA ARG A 64 40.23 62.95 -11.50
C ARG A 64 39.10 62.34 -10.68
N LEU A 65 38.18 63.18 -10.17
CA LEU A 65 37.03 62.71 -9.40
C LEU A 65 36.07 61.86 -10.25
N ALA A 66 35.88 62.20 -11.52
CA ALA A 66 35.07 61.41 -12.43
C ALA A 66 35.69 60.03 -12.71
N GLU A 67 37.00 59.96 -12.93
CA GLU A 67 37.73 58.71 -13.11
C GLU A 67 37.69 57.83 -11.85
N GLU A 68 37.86 58.41 -10.66
CA GLU A 68 37.76 57.68 -9.40
C GLU A 68 36.35 57.13 -9.17
N LYS A 69 35.31 57.93 -9.43
CA LYS A 69 33.92 57.47 -9.37
C LYS A 69 33.65 56.34 -10.36
N ALA A 70 34.11 56.48 -11.61
CA ALA A 70 33.95 55.43 -12.62
C ALA A 70 34.63 54.12 -12.19
N ARG A 71 35.82 54.19 -11.56
CA ARG A 71 36.50 53.02 -11.00
C ARG A 71 35.71 52.39 -9.85
N GLN A 72 35.16 53.18 -8.94
CA GLN A 72 34.34 52.69 -7.83
C GLN A 72 33.06 52.00 -8.34
N GLU A 73 32.36 52.63 -9.28
CA GLU A 73 31.15 52.07 -9.89
C GLU A 73 31.43 50.76 -10.63
N ALA A 74 32.56 50.68 -11.36
CA ALA A 74 32.98 49.45 -12.02
C ALA A 74 33.25 48.31 -11.01
N LEU A 75 33.97 48.60 -9.92
CA LEU A 75 34.25 47.62 -8.87
C LEU A 75 32.95 47.16 -8.17
N GLU A 76 32.03 48.07 -7.87
CA GLU A 76 30.73 47.70 -7.30
C GLU A 76 29.91 46.84 -8.25
N ALA A 77 29.89 47.17 -9.55
CA ALA A 77 29.19 46.39 -10.56
C ALA A 77 29.76 44.96 -10.66
N GLU A 78 31.08 44.82 -10.65
CA GLU A 78 31.75 43.51 -10.64
C GLU A 78 31.41 42.70 -9.39
N GLN A 79 31.42 43.33 -8.21
CA GLN A 79 31.04 42.67 -6.96
C GLN A 79 29.58 42.21 -6.96
N ARG A 80 28.66 43.06 -7.46
CA ARG A 80 27.24 42.70 -7.59
C ARG A 80 27.06 41.54 -8.56
N LEU A 81 27.74 41.55 -9.70
CA LEU A 81 27.70 40.45 -10.67
C LEU A 81 28.26 39.15 -10.09
N ALA A 82 29.35 39.22 -9.32
CA ALA A 82 29.92 38.05 -8.65
C ALA A 82 28.94 37.45 -7.64
N ARG A 83 28.28 38.28 -6.82
CA ARG A 83 27.25 37.85 -5.86
C ARG A 83 26.06 37.19 -6.55
N LEU A 84 25.54 37.81 -7.61
CA LEU A 84 24.43 37.25 -8.38
C LEU A 84 24.81 35.89 -9.00
N ARG A 85 26.03 35.74 -9.51
CA ARG A 85 26.51 34.45 -10.03
C ARG A 85 26.64 33.40 -8.94
N SER A 86 27.13 33.75 -7.75
CA SER A 86 27.22 32.80 -6.64
C SER A 86 25.85 32.38 -6.12
N GLU A 87 24.90 33.31 -6.04
CA GLU A 87 23.51 33.03 -5.68
C GLU A 87 22.82 32.12 -6.70
N GLN A 88 23.02 32.38 -8.00
CA GLN A 88 22.49 31.52 -9.07
C GLN A 88 23.09 30.11 -9.01
N ALA A 89 24.42 30.00 -8.85
CA ALA A 89 25.08 28.71 -8.72
C ALA A 89 24.58 27.92 -7.49
N ALA A 90 24.38 28.59 -6.36
CA ALA A 90 23.84 27.96 -5.16
C ALA A 90 22.39 27.50 -5.36
N ALA A 91 21.55 28.31 -6.02
CA ALA A 91 20.17 27.96 -6.33
C ALA A 91 20.07 26.77 -7.30
N GLU A 92 20.92 26.73 -8.33
CA GLU A 92 20.99 25.59 -9.25
C GLU A 92 21.49 24.32 -8.57
N ALA A 93 22.52 24.42 -7.72
CA ALA A 93 23.01 23.30 -6.93
C ALA A 93 21.91 22.75 -6.00
N ALA A 94 21.16 23.63 -5.35
CA ALA A 94 20.02 23.24 -4.50
C ALA A 94 18.91 22.56 -5.31
N ARG A 95 18.59 23.06 -6.51
CA ARG A 95 17.62 22.42 -7.42
C ARG A 95 18.06 21.02 -7.83
N ARG A 96 19.32 20.84 -8.22
CA ARG A 96 19.87 19.53 -8.59
C ARG A 96 19.84 18.55 -7.42
N ALA A 97 20.26 19.00 -6.23
CA ALA A 97 20.20 18.17 -5.02
C ALA A 97 18.76 17.74 -4.67
N ALA A 98 17.79 18.66 -4.80
CA ALA A 98 16.38 18.35 -4.59
C ALA A 98 15.84 17.35 -5.64
N GLU A 99 16.22 17.50 -6.90
CA GLU A 99 15.82 16.59 -7.97
C GLU A 99 16.42 15.18 -7.76
N GLU A 100 17.68 15.08 -7.38
CA GLU A 100 18.32 13.81 -7.03
C GLU A 100 17.66 13.15 -5.82
N ALA A 101 17.35 13.91 -4.77
CA ALA A 101 16.64 13.40 -3.60
C ALA A 101 15.24 12.89 -3.99
N ALA A 102 14.51 13.61 -4.84
CA ALA A 102 13.21 13.18 -5.34
C ALA A 102 13.32 11.90 -6.19
N ARG A 103 14.33 11.78 -7.05
CA ARG A 103 14.59 10.57 -7.84
C ARG A 103 14.89 9.37 -6.95
N ARG A 104 15.72 9.53 -5.91
CA ARG A 104 16.01 8.46 -4.94
C ARG A 104 14.75 8.04 -4.19
N ALA A 105 13.99 8.99 -3.66
CA ALA A 105 12.74 8.70 -2.96
C ALA A 105 11.71 7.99 -3.87
N ALA A 106 11.65 8.35 -5.15
CA ALA A 106 10.80 7.65 -6.13
C ALA A 106 11.26 6.20 -6.36
N ALA A 107 12.57 5.98 -6.53
CA ALA A 107 13.14 4.65 -6.70
C ALA A 107 12.90 3.77 -5.45
N ASP A 108 13.12 4.31 -4.26
CA ASP A 108 12.87 3.61 -2.99
C ASP A 108 11.39 3.22 -2.86
N ARG A 109 10.49 4.15 -3.23
CA ARG A 109 9.04 3.87 -3.23
C ARG A 109 8.69 2.74 -4.21
N GLU A 110 9.25 2.74 -5.41
CA GLU A 110 9.03 1.66 -6.38
C GLU A 110 9.54 0.31 -5.87
N GLN A 111 10.71 0.27 -5.24
CA GLN A 111 11.25 -0.94 -4.62
C GLN A 111 10.30 -1.46 -3.53
N LEU A 112 9.86 -0.59 -2.63
CA LEU A 112 8.92 -0.96 -1.57
C LEU A 112 7.58 -1.46 -2.10
N VAL A 113 7.08 -0.91 -3.22
CA VAL A 113 5.87 -1.41 -3.87
C VAL A 113 6.10 -2.81 -4.41
N ARG A 114 7.21 -3.06 -5.12
CA ARG A 114 7.55 -4.39 -5.65
C ARG A 114 7.73 -5.42 -4.53
N GLU A 115 8.39 -5.05 -3.44
CA GLU A 115 8.55 -5.92 -2.26
C GLU A 115 7.21 -6.25 -1.61
N LYS A 116 6.30 -5.26 -1.49
CA LYS A 116 4.94 -5.48 -0.98
C LYS A 116 4.15 -6.42 -1.88
N GLU A 117 4.20 -6.23 -3.20
CA GLU A 117 3.52 -7.09 -4.16
C GLU A 117 4.06 -8.52 -4.11
N ALA A 118 5.39 -8.69 -4.01
CA ALA A 118 6.02 -9.99 -3.85
C ALA A 118 5.58 -10.68 -2.55
N ALA A 119 5.64 -9.97 -1.41
CA ALA A 119 5.23 -10.49 -0.11
C ALA A 119 3.74 -10.86 -0.08
N GLN A 120 2.87 -10.04 -0.69
CA GLN A 120 1.45 -10.37 -0.84
C GLN A 120 1.23 -11.59 -1.74
N GLY A 121 2.00 -11.71 -2.83
CA GLY A 121 1.97 -12.87 -3.71
C GLY A 121 2.36 -14.16 -2.98
N GLU A 122 3.42 -14.12 -2.17
CA GLU A 122 3.85 -15.25 -1.35
C GLU A 122 2.84 -15.61 -0.26
N ALA A 123 2.28 -14.62 0.43
CA ALA A 123 1.24 -14.83 1.43
C ALA A 123 0.00 -15.51 0.83
N ARG A 124 -0.43 -15.10 -0.38
CA ARG A 124 -1.53 -15.74 -1.11
C ARG A 124 -1.20 -17.18 -1.50
N ARG A 125 0.03 -17.45 -1.96
CA ARG A 125 0.47 -18.82 -2.28
C ARG A 125 0.45 -19.71 -1.04
N LEU A 126 0.97 -19.23 0.09
CA LEU A 126 0.96 -19.97 1.34
C LEU A 126 -0.47 -20.21 1.87
N ALA A 127 -1.35 -19.22 1.76
CA ALA A 127 -2.75 -19.38 2.11
C ALA A 127 -3.43 -20.46 1.25
N ALA A 128 -3.22 -20.43 -0.06
CA ALA A 128 -3.77 -21.44 -0.98
C ALA A 128 -3.21 -22.85 -0.71
N LEU A 129 -1.94 -22.97 -0.31
CA LEU A 129 -1.36 -24.25 0.10
C LEU A 129 -2.02 -24.77 1.38
N ARG A 130 -2.17 -23.92 2.41
CA ARG A 130 -2.85 -24.28 3.66
C ARG A 130 -4.29 -24.69 3.45
N GLU A 131 -5.00 -24.01 2.55
CA GLU A 131 -6.39 -24.36 2.20
C GLU A 131 -6.47 -25.74 1.54
N LYS A 132 -5.54 -26.05 0.62
CA LYS A 132 -5.45 -27.39 0.01
C LYS A 132 -5.12 -28.47 1.02
N GLU A 133 -4.18 -28.21 1.92
CA GLU A 133 -3.80 -29.14 3.00
C GLU A 133 -4.97 -29.37 3.96
N ALA A 134 -5.69 -28.32 4.34
CA ALA A 134 -6.88 -28.41 5.18
C ALA A 134 -7.99 -29.23 4.50
N ALA A 135 -8.28 -28.95 3.23
CA ALA A 135 -9.27 -29.72 2.46
C ALA A 135 -8.88 -31.20 2.33
N ALA A 136 -7.59 -31.50 2.12
CA ALA A 136 -7.11 -32.88 2.09
C ALA A 136 -7.24 -33.57 3.45
N ALA A 137 -6.93 -32.88 4.55
CA ALA A 137 -7.09 -33.40 5.90
C ALA A 137 -8.57 -33.67 6.24
N GLU A 138 -9.49 -32.78 5.85
CA GLU A 138 -10.93 -32.98 6.01
C GLU A 138 -11.43 -34.17 5.19
N ALA A 139 -10.99 -34.30 3.93
CA ALA A 139 -11.34 -35.45 3.09
C ALA A 139 -10.86 -36.77 3.72
N GLN A 140 -9.64 -36.80 4.27
CA GLN A 140 -9.13 -37.97 4.99
C GLN A 140 -9.94 -38.29 6.25
N ARG A 141 -10.33 -37.27 7.01
CA ARG A 141 -11.20 -37.43 8.19
C ARG A 141 -12.56 -38.01 7.81
N LEU A 142 -13.20 -37.49 6.77
CA LEU A 142 -14.48 -37.99 6.27
C LEU A 142 -14.37 -39.44 5.78
N ALA A 143 -13.31 -39.76 5.03
CA ALA A 143 -13.06 -41.12 4.57
C ALA A 143 -12.82 -42.10 5.74
N ALA A 144 -12.11 -41.67 6.80
CA ALA A 144 -11.91 -42.47 8.00
C ALA A 144 -13.22 -42.70 8.77
N LEU A 145 -14.06 -41.67 8.89
CA LEU A 145 -15.39 -41.79 9.50
C LEU A 145 -16.30 -42.74 8.73
N GLN A 146 -16.27 -42.67 7.39
CA GLN A 146 -17.04 -43.57 6.55
C GLN A 146 -16.60 -45.03 6.73
N LYS A 147 -15.29 -45.30 6.76
CA LYS A 147 -14.77 -46.64 7.04
C LYS A 147 -15.23 -47.17 8.41
N LEU A 148 -15.26 -46.32 9.43
CA LEU A 148 -15.76 -46.72 10.76
C LEU A 148 -17.26 -47.06 10.70
N GLN A 149 -18.06 -46.26 10.00
CA GLN A 149 -19.49 -46.53 9.83
C GLN A 149 -19.74 -47.83 9.05
N ASP A 150 -18.96 -48.09 8.00
CA ASP A 150 -19.07 -49.32 7.22
C ASP A 150 -18.69 -50.54 8.08
N LEU A 151 -17.60 -50.47 8.85
CA LEU A 151 -17.23 -51.52 9.81
C LEU A 151 -18.29 -51.74 10.91
N GLU A 152 -18.94 -50.68 11.39
CA GLU A 152 -20.07 -50.81 12.33
C GLU A 152 -21.28 -51.50 11.69
N ARG A 153 -21.59 -51.17 10.44
CA ARG A 153 -22.68 -51.84 9.69
C ARG A 153 -22.37 -53.32 9.47
N GLU A 154 -21.16 -53.65 9.03
CA GLU A 154 -20.72 -55.04 8.87
C GLU A 154 -20.82 -55.82 10.17
N LYS A 155 -20.39 -55.24 11.30
CA LYS A 155 -20.52 -55.87 12.62
C LYS A 155 -21.98 -56.09 13.02
N ARG A 156 -22.87 -55.13 12.75
CA ARG A 156 -24.31 -55.28 13.01
C ARG A 156 -24.91 -56.37 12.14
N GLU A 157 -24.61 -56.40 10.85
CA GLU A 157 -25.07 -57.45 9.94
C GLU A 157 -24.60 -58.84 10.37
N MET A 158 -23.35 -58.97 10.82
CA MET A 158 -22.82 -60.23 11.35
C MET A 158 -23.54 -60.65 12.64
N ALA A 159 -23.75 -59.70 13.56
CA ALA A 159 -24.53 -59.94 14.78
C ALA A 159 -25.98 -60.35 14.46
N ASP A 160 -26.62 -59.72 13.48
CA ASP A 160 -27.97 -60.05 13.03
C ASP A 160 -28.02 -61.45 12.40
N ARG A 161 -27.02 -61.82 11.59
CA ARG A 161 -26.89 -63.18 11.02
C ARG A 161 -26.71 -64.23 12.12
N GLU A 162 -25.87 -63.95 13.12
CA GLU A 162 -25.68 -64.83 14.27
C GLU A 162 -26.96 -64.95 15.11
N ALA A 163 -27.66 -63.85 15.36
CA ALA A 163 -28.95 -63.84 16.04
C ALA A 163 -30.02 -64.64 15.28
N MET A 164 -30.06 -64.53 13.94
CA MET A 164 -30.94 -65.35 13.09
C MET A 164 -30.59 -66.83 13.17
N ARG A 165 -29.29 -67.19 13.17
CA ARG A 165 -28.84 -68.58 13.36
C ARG A 165 -29.27 -69.12 14.72
N LEU A 166 -29.07 -68.37 15.80
CA LEU A 166 -29.47 -68.77 17.15
C LEU A 166 -31.00 -68.90 17.25
N ALA A 167 -31.76 -67.98 16.66
CA ALA A 167 -33.22 -68.06 16.62
C ALA A 167 -33.71 -69.29 15.82
N ALA A 168 -33.06 -69.62 14.69
CA ALA A 168 -33.37 -70.81 13.91
C ALA A 168 -33.08 -72.10 14.68
N LEU A 169 -31.93 -72.19 15.36
CA LEU A 169 -31.59 -73.31 16.26
C LEU A 169 -32.61 -73.43 17.40
N GLY A 170 -33.00 -72.33 18.03
CA GLY A 170 -34.02 -72.32 19.07
C GLY A 170 -35.39 -72.82 18.57
N ARG A 171 -35.79 -72.47 17.34
CA ARG A 171 -37.01 -73.01 16.72
C ARG A 171 -36.91 -74.51 16.43
N GLN A 172 -35.75 -75.00 15.99
CA GLN A 172 -35.52 -76.43 15.80
C GLN A 172 -35.63 -77.18 17.12
N GLN A 173 -34.92 -76.73 18.17
CA GLN A 173 -35.00 -77.33 19.51
C GLN A 173 -36.43 -77.31 20.06
N ALA A 174 -37.17 -76.21 19.90
CA ALA A 174 -38.57 -76.14 20.33
C ALA A 174 -39.45 -77.14 19.58
N THR A 175 -39.20 -77.37 18.29
CA THR A 175 -39.92 -78.36 17.47
C THR A 175 -39.55 -79.78 17.89
N GLU A 176 -38.28 -80.05 18.20
CA GLU A 176 -37.81 -81.34 18.71
C GLU A 176 -38.36 -81.65 20.10
N VAL A 177 -38.35 -80.70 21.03
CA VAL A 177 -38.99 -80.84 22.36
C VAL A 177 -40.49 -81.12 22.18
N ARG A 178 -41.17 -80.38 21.29
CA ARG A 178 -42.58 -80.61 21.00
C ARG A 178 -42.82 -82.00 20.42
N ARG A 179 -42.00 -82.46 19.48
CA ARG A 179 -42.06 -83.82 18.91
C ARG A 179 -41.77 -84.91 19.96
N GLY A 180 -40.78 -84.70 20.82
CA GLY A 180 -40.44 -85.61 21.92
C GLY A 180 -41.51 -85.66 23.02
N SER A 181 -42.29 -84.58 23.19
CA SER A 181 -43.41 -84.49 24.13
C SER A 181 -44.73 -85.07 23.61
N LEU A 182 -44.80 -85.47 22.32
CA LEU A 182 -45.99 -86.12 21.80
C LEU A 182 -46.15 -87.49 22.47
N PRO A 183 -47.32 -87.80 23.07
CA PRO A 183 -47.53 -89.08 23.73
C PRO A 183 -47.57 -90.18 22.66
N LEU A 184 -46.44 -90.88 22.51
CA LEU A 184 -46.40 -92.13 21.77
C LEU A 184 -47.29 -93.14 22.50
N LEU A 185 -48.16 -93.84 21.77
CA LEU A 185 -48.95 -94.94 22.31
C LEU A 185 -47.99 -96.09 22.65
N SER A 186 -47.45 -96.08 23.87
CA SER A 186 -46.48 -97.06 24.39
C SER A 186 -47.15 -98.29 24.97
N ARG A 187 -48.46 -98.21 25.26
CA ARG A 187 -49.24 -99.29 25.87
C ARG A 187 -50.16 -99.91 24.83
N SER A 188 -49.84 -101.13 24.39
CA SER A 188 -50.71 -101.93 23.55
C SER A 188 -51.95 -102.37 24.36
N VAL A 189 -53.12 -101.83 24.01
CA VAL A 189 -54.39 -102.34 24.52
C VAL A 189 -54.81 -103.48 23.60
N TYR A 190 -54.92 -104.71 24.12
CA TYR A 190 -55.36 -105.85 23.33
C TYR A 190 -56.86 -105.69 22.97
N PRO A 191 -57.23 -105.61 21.68
CA PRO A 191 -58.64 -105.73 21.30
C PRO A 191 -59.11 -107.17 21.55
N LEU A 192 -60.31 -107.33 22.12
CA LEU A 192 -60.94 -108.62 22.41
C LEU A 192 -61.21 -109.47 21.15
N ASP A 193 -61.14 -108.87 19.96
CA ASP A 193 -61.38 -109.50 18.66
C ASP A 193 -60.05 -109.83 17.96
N TYR A 194 -59.73 -111.13 17.86
CA TYR A 194 -58.48 -111.64 17.26
C TYR A 194 -58.29 -111.20 15.80
N LYS A 195 -59.38 -111.02 15.03
CA LYS A 195 -59.30 -110.66 13.60
C LYS A 195 -58.97 -109.19 13.35
N ARG A 196 -59.12 -108.31 14.36
CA ARG A 196 -58.84 -106.87 14.25
C ARG A 196 -57.50 -106.45 14.83
N LYS A 197 -56.77 -107.40 15.43
CA LYS A 197 -55.50 -107.19 16.11
C LYS A 197 -54.42 -106.62 15.17
N GLU A 198 -54.28 -107.17 13.97
CA GLU A 198 -53.31 -106.67 12.98
C GLU A 198 -53.63 -105.24 12.52
N HIS A 199 -54.91 -104.95 12.22
CA HIS A 199 -55.34 -103.60 11.83
C HIS A 199 -55.14 -102.57 12.95
N TYR A 200 -55.29 -102.97 14.22
CA TYR A 200 -55.01 -102.10 15.36
C TYR A 200 -53.53 -101.77 15.49
N TYR A 201 -52.63 -102.77 15.38
CA TYR A 201 -51.19 -102.50 15.43
C TYR A 201 -50.71 -101.67 14.25
N ILE A 202 -51.20 -101.94 13.05
CA ILE A 202 -50.95 -101.10 11.87
C ILE A 202 -51.43 -99.67 12.13
N GLY A 203 -52.62 -99.49 12.72
CA GLY A 203 -53.14 -98.16 13.09
C GLY A 203 -52.30 -97.44 14.14
N VAL A 204 -51.78 -98.14 15.15
CA VAL A 204 -50.90 -97.59 16.18
C VAL A 204 -49.52 -97.26 15.60
N GLU A 205 -48.98 -98.10 14.73
CA GLU A 205 -47.71 -97.86 14.02
C GLU A 205 -47.81 -96.67 13.08
N ILE A 206 -48.90 -96.56 12.29
CA ILE A 206 -49.19 -95.41 11.45
C ILE A 206 -49.34 -94.14 12.31
N TYR A 207 -50.08 -94.22 13.42
CA TYR A 207 -50.24 -93.09 14.33
C TYR A 207 -48.90 -92.63 14.92
N ASN A 208 -48.08 -93.56 15.43
CA ASN A 208 -46.77 -93.24 16.00
C ASN A 208 -45.77 -92.75 14.93
N ALA A 209 -45.82 -93.29 13.70
CA ALA A 209 -45.01 -92.83 12.58
C ALA A 209 -45.41 -91.41 12.15
N MET A 210 -46.72 -91.15 11.98
CA MET A 210 -47.24 -89.81 11.67
C MET A 210 -46.95 -88.79 12.79
N ALA A 211 -47.05 -89.20 14.06
CA ALA A 211 -46.69 -88.37 15.21
C ALA A 211 -45.18 -88.04 15.23
N ARG A 212 -44.31 -88.98 14.81
CA ARG A 212 -42.86 -88.72 14.65
C ARG A 212 -42.55 -87.79 13.48
N GLU A 213 -43.27 -87.92 12.36
CA GLU A 213 -43.10 -87.07 11.18
C GLU A 213 -43.69 -85.66 11.35
N GLY A 214 -44.54 -85.45 12.37
CA GLY A 214 -45.14 -84.15 12.68
C GLY A 214 -46.41 -83.84 11.90
N GLY A 215 -47.11 -84.87 11.41
CA GLY A 215 -48.44 -84.74 10.82
C GLY A 215 -49.51 -84.40 11.88
N PRO A 216 -50.64 -83.76 11.50
CA PRO A 216 -51.75 -83.55 12.43
C PRO A 216 -52.24 -84.90 12.97
N PRO A 217 -52.59 -85.01 14.27
CA PRO A 217 -52.99 -86.28 14.85
C PRO A 217 -54.30 -86.76 14.19
N ILE A 218 -54.22 -87.84 13.41
CA ILE A 218 -55.41 -88.60 13.02
C ILE A 218 -55.90 -89.30 14.29
N ARG A 219 -57.16 -89.06 14.65
CA ARG A 219 -57.79 -89.66 15.83
C ARG A 219 -57.51 -91.17 15.84
N PRO A 220 -57.00 -91.77 16.93
CA PRO A 220 -56.80 -93.22 16.98
C PRO A 220 -58.12 -93.93 16.67
N PRO A 221 -58.10 -95.13 16.07
CA PRO A 221 -59.32 -95.87 15.79
C PRO A 221 -60.04 -96.11 17.11
N GLU A 222 -61.20 -95.46 17.26
CA GLU A 222 -62.04 -95.55 18.44
C GLU A 222 -62.48 -97.00 18.60
N THR A 223 -61.94 -97.70 19.61
CA THR A 223 -62.50 -98.96 20.07
C THR A 223 -63.95 -98.69 20.44
N ALA A 224 -64.87 -99.35 19.73
CA ALA A 224 -66.32 -99.15 19.84
C ALA A 224 -66.82 -99.00 21.29
N PRO A 225 -67.85 -98.17 21.54
CA PRO A 225 -68.38 -97.95 22.88
C PRO A 225 -68.83 -99.25 23.53
N ALA A 226 -68.51 -99.41 24.81
CA ALA A 226 -68.91 -100.54 25.63
C ALA A 226 -70.43 -100.75 25.58
N PRO A 227 -70.93 -102.01 25.59
CA PRO A 227 -72.36 -102.29 25.48
C PRO A 227 -73.13 -101.73 26.68
N ALA A 228 -74.20 -100.99 26.38
CA ALA A 228 -75.16 -100.48 27.35
C ALA A 228 -75.81 -101.64 28.13
N THR A 229 -75.77 -101.56 29.45
CA THR A 229 -76.44 -102.50 30.36
C THR A 229 -77.95 -102.21 30.37
N PRO A 230 -78.83 -103.20 30.08
CA PRO A 230 -80.28 -102.99 30.15
C PRO A 230 -80.78 -103.01 31.60
N THR A 231 -81.46 -101.94 31.99
CA THR A 231 -82.18 -101.81 33.27
C THR A 231 -83.48 -102.62 33.24
N PRO A 232 -83.81 -103.45 34.25
CA PRO A 232 -85.04 -104.26 34.24
C PRO A 232 -86.30 -103.41 34.53
N PRO A 233 -87.45 -103.71 33.88
CA PRO A 233 -88.72 -103.05 34.16
C PRO A 233 -89.36 -103.52 35.48
N ARG A 234 -90.06 -102.60 36.15
CA ARG A 234 -90.89 -102.79 37.34
C ARG A 234 -92.25 -103.42 36.97
N ASN A 235 -92.65 -104.41 37.77
CA ASN A 235 -93.90 -105.18 37.85
C ASN A 235 -94.11 -106.29 36.81
#